data_AF-A0A6J7ZGS3-F1
#
_entry.id   AF-A0A6J7ZGS3-F1
#
_cell.length_a   1.000
_cell.length_b   1.000
_cell.length_c   1.000
_cell.angle_alpha   90.00
_cell.angle_beta   90.00
_cell.angle_gamma   90.00
#
_symmetry.space_group_name_H-M   'P 1'
#
loop_
_entity.id
_entity.type
_entity.pdbx_description
1 polymer ?
#
loop_
_entity_poly.entity_id
_entity_poly.type
_entity_poly.pdbx_seq_one_letter_code
_entity_poly.pdbx_strand_id
1 'polypeptide(L)'
;MIELDVNVPKPTPHGHAIGIDVGILNMLSTSDGLVIPRPKFLDQALRKIQLLQRKLKKKVLGSNNWKKLQHRIDRDIAASMVIRDRGLNISIHGHDSG
;
A
#
# COMPACT_ATOMS: atom_id res chain seq x y z
N MET A 1 -44.61 11.97 -13.50
CA MET A 1 -43.30 11.34 -13.22
C MET A 1 -42.47 11.55 -14.48
N ILE A 2 -41.44 12.39 -14.42
CA ILE A 2 -40.60 12.70 -15.59
C ILE A 2 -39.31 11.90 -15.39
N GLU A 3 -39.07 10.93 -16.28
CA GLU A 3 -37.75 10.30 -16.39
C GLU A 3 -36.87 11.22 -17.23
N LEU A 4 -35.79 11.71 -16.64
CA LEU A 4 -34.77 12.47 -17.35
C LEU A 4 -33.86 11.46 -18.06
N ASP A 5 -33.99 11.34 -19.37
CA ASP A 5 -33.16 10.47 -20.20
C ASP A 5 -31.77 11.11 -20.39
N VAL A 6 -30.91 10.99 -19.37
CA VAL A 6 -29.54 11.52 -19.40
C VAL A 6 -28.61 10.48 -20.00
N ASN A 7 -28.23 10.69 -21.26
CA ASN A 7 -27.14 9.95 -21.89
C ASN A 7 -25.80 10.42 -21.32
N VAL A 8 -25.32 9.77 -20.26
CA VAL A 8 -23.95 9.96 -19.74
C VAL A 8 -23.00 9.14 -20.62
N PRO A 9 -22.12 9.75 -21.42
CA PRO A 9 -21.15 9.00 -22.20
C PRO A 9 -20.26 8.20 -21.25
N LYS A 10 -20.23 6.88 -21.43
CA LYS A 10 -19.30 6.02 -20.70
C LYS A 10 -17.89 6.44 -21.11
N PRO A 11 -17.00 6.76 -20.15
CA PRO A 11 -15.62 7.08 -20.50
C PRO A 11 -15.01 5.85 -21.17
N THR A 12 -14.72 5.97 -22.46
CA THR A 12 -13.85 5.03 -23.15
C THR A 12 -12.44 5.25 -22.61
N PRO A 13 -11.73 4.21 -22.16
CA PRO A 13 -10.31 4.34 -21.87
C PRO A 13 -9.56 4.70 -23.16
N HIS A 14 -8.79 5.78 -23.14
CA HIS A 14 -7.92 6.19 -24.25
C HIS A 14 -6.49 6.30 -23.72
N GLY A 15 -5.50 5.98 -24.57
CA GLY A 15 -4.09 5.98 -24.21
C GLY A 15 -3.49 4.59 -24.02
N HIS A 16 -2.22 4.55 -23.61
CA HIS A 16 -1.50 3.31 -23.32
C HIS A 16 -1.85 2.81 -21.92
N ALA A 17 -2.20 1.54 -21.80
CA ALA A 17 -2.55 0.94 -20.52
C ALA A 17 -1.27 0.68 -19.71
N ILE A 18 -1.16 1.33 -18.55
CA ILE A 18 -0.02 1.13 -17.64
C ILE A 18 -0.47 0.27 -16.47
N GLY A 19 0.14 -0.90 -16.33
CA GLY A 19 -0.02 -1.72 -15.12
C GLY A 19 0.78 -1.12 -13.97
N ILE A 20 0.18 -1.03 -12.79
CA ILE A 20 0.83 -0.54 -11.56
C ILE A 20 0.94 -1.70 -10.57
N ASP A 21 2.16 -2.02 -10.14
CA ASP A 21 2.44 -2.93 -9.03
C ASP A 21 2.97 -2.15 -7.82
N VAL A 22 2.43 -2.45 -6.64
CA VAL A 22 2.74 -1.75 -5.38
C VAL A 22 3.17 -2.77 -4.34
N GLY A 23 4.47 -2.85 -4.10
CA GLY A 23 5.07 -4.09 -3.63
C GLY A 23 5.67 -4.09 -2.23
N ILE A 24 5.80 -5.33 -1.74
CA ILE A 24 7.04 -5.90 -1.17
C ILE A 24 8.30 -5.15 -1.58
N LEU A 25 8.86 -5.65 -2.67
CA LEU A 25 10.21 -5.46 -3.21
C LEU A 25 10.49 -4.01 -3.63
N ASN A 26 9.55 -3.40 -4.34
CA ASN A 26 9.63 -2.01 -4.81
C ASN A 26 8.43 -1.23 -4.27
N MET A 27 8.61 0.08 -4.07
CA MET A 27 7.51 0.94 -3.63
C MET A 27 6.47 1.09 -4.74
N LEU A 28 6.91 1.19 -5.98
CA LEU A 28 6.10 1.27 -7.19
C LEU A 28 6.86 0.61 -8.33
N SER A 29 6.19 -0.17 -9.16
CA SER A 29 6.69 -0.53 -10.48
C SER A 29 5.59 -0.45 -11.53
N THR A 30 5.92 0.05 -12.71
CA THR A 30 4.99 0.10 -13.83
C THR A 30 5.35 -0.91 -14.91
N SER A 31 4.36 -1.31 -15.73
CA SER A 31 4.59 -2.15 -16.91
C SER A 31 5.55 -1.52 -17.93
N ASP A 32 5.73 -0.20 -17.86
CA ASP A 32 6.59 0.58 -18.74
C ASP A 32 8.01 0.77 -18.19
N GLY A 33 8.33 0.09 -17.09
CA GLY A 33 9.68 0.02 -16.56
C GLY A 33 10.05 1.09 -15.53
N LEU A 34 9.11 1.96 -15.13
CA LEU A 34 9.33 2.83 -13.96
C LEU A 34 9.42 1.95 -12.72
N VAL A 35 10.51 2.07 -11.96
CA VAL A 35 10.67 1.39 -10.68
C VAL A 35 11.10 2.40 -9.63
N ILE A 36 10.25 2.60 -8.61
CA ILE A 36 10.59 3.40 -7.45
C ILE A 36 11.08 2.47 -6.34
N PRO A 37 12.36 2.57 -5.93
CA PRO A 37 12.92 1.71 -4.91
C PRO A 37 12.27 1.97 -3.56
N ARG A 38 12.28 0.96 -2.68
CA ARG A 38 11.72 1.10 -1.34
C ARG A 38 12.55 2.09 -0.50
N PRO A 39 11.93 3.11 0.12
CA PRO A 39 12.61 3.93 1.13
C PRO A 39 13.13 3.09 2.32
N LYS A 40 14.37 3.36 2.76
CA LYS A 40 15.05 2.59 3.84
C LYS A 40 14.28 2.57 5.17
N PHE A 41 13.47 3.59 5.46
CA PHE A 41 12.66 3.62 6.68
C PHE A 41 11.57 2.53 6.69
N LEU A 42 11.08 2.12 5.52
CA LEU A 42 10.10 1.03 5.41
C LEU A 42 10.72 -0.32 5.78
N ASP A 43 12.01 -0.53 5.50
CA ASP A 43 12.70 -1.77 5.86
C ASP A 43 12.72 -1.99 7.38
N GLN A 44 12.92 -0.91 8.14
CA GLN A 44 12.90 -0.94 9.59
C GLN A 44 11.50 -1.28 10.12
N ALA A 45 10.46 -0.67 9.55
CA ALA A 45 9.07 -0.94 9.89
C ALA A 45 8.70 -2.41 9.58
N LEU A 46 9.07 -2.91 8.39
CA LEU A 46 8.86 -4.30 8.00
C LEU A 46 9.59 -5.28 8.93
N ARG A 47 10.85 -4.99 9.27
CA ARG A 47 11.62 -5.84 10.20
C ARG A 47 10.97 -5.89 11.58
N LYS A 48 10.45 -4.77 12.07
CA LYS A 48 9.68 -4.72 13.34
C LYS A 48 8.43 -5.61 13.26
N ILE A 49 7.65 -5.50 12.18
CA ILE A 49 6.44 -6.33 11.98
C ILE A 49 6.81 -7.82 11.94
N GLN A 50 7.85 -8.20 11.20
CA GLN A 50 8.34 -9.59 11.14
C GLN A 50 8.74 -10.12 12.51
N LEU A 51 9.44 -9.31 13.32
CA LEU A 51 9.82 -9.70 14.69
C LEU A 51 8.59 -9.88 15.58
N LEU A 52 7.57 -9.03 15.47
CA LEU A 52 6.32 -9.15 16.21
C LEU A 52 5.56 -10.41 15.79
N GLN A 53 5.45 -10.70 14.49
CA GLN A 53 4.83 -11.93 13.99
C GLN A 53 5.57 -13.18 14.47
N ARG A 54 6.91 -13.18 14.48
CA ARG A 54 7.72 -14.28 15.06
C ARG A 54 7.46 -14.46 16.55
N LYS A 55 7.32 -13.38 17.30
CA LYS A 55 6.93 -13.43 18.73
C LYS A 55 5.53 -14.00 18.89
N LEU A 56 4.58 -13.60 18.05
CA LEU A 56 3.19 -14.06 18.08
C LEU A 56 3.07 -15.57 17.85
N LYS A 57 3.82 -16.13 16.89
CA LYS A 57 3.85 -17.58 16.62
C LYS A 57 4.26 -18.43 17.83
N LYS A 58 5.00 -17.86 18.78
CA LYS A 58 5.44 -18.54 20.01
C LYS A 58 4.47 -18.38 21.17
N LYS A 59 3.36 -17.65 21.00
CA LYS A 59 2.36 -17.41 22.04
C LYS A 59 1.19 -18.37 21.88
N VAL A 60 0.60 -18.77 23.02
CA VAL A 60 -0.63 -19.55 23.04
C VAL A 60 -1.74 -18.76 22.36
N LEU A 61 -2.28 -19.35 21.30
CA LEU A 61 -3.37 -18.77 20.51
C LEU A 61 -4.54 -18.38 21.42
N GLY A 62 -5.10 -17.19 21.23
CA GLY A 62 -6.25 -16.71 22.02
C GLY A 62 -5.92 -16.20 23.43
N SER A 63 -4.71 -16.41 23.95
CA SER A 63 -4.30 -15.83 25.25
C SER A 63 -4.33 -14.30 25.23
N ASN A 64 -4.48 -13.67 26.40
CA ASN A 64 -4.51 -12.20 26.50
C ASN A 64 -3.25 -11.54 25.93
N ASN A 65 -2.08 -12.15 26.13
CA ASN A 65 -0.82 -11.67 25.58
C ASN A 65 -0.72 -11.87 24.07
N TRP A 66 -1.32 -12.94 23.53
CA TRP A 66 -1.44 -13.15 22.08
C TRP A 66 -2.33 -12.07 21.46
N LYS A 67 -3.52 -11.82 22.03
CA LYS A 67 -4.46 -10.79 21.54
C LYS A 67 -3.83 -9.39 21.55
N LYS A 68 -3.15 -9.00 22.63
CA LYS A 68 -2.44 -7.71 22.73
C LYS A 68 -1.38 -7.56 21.64
N LEU A 69 -0.63 -8.63 21.37
CA LEU A 69 0.43 -8.62 20.36
C LEU A 69 -0.14 -8.58 18.94
N GLN A 70 -1.23 -9.29 18.68
CA GLN A 70 -1.97 -9.24 17.41
C GLN A 70 -2.43 -7.82 17.10
N HIS A 71 -3.11 -7.14 18.04
CA HIS A 71 -3.55 -5.75 17.85
C HIS A 71 -2.38 -4.78 17.57
N ARG A 72 -1.21 -5.03 18.16
CA ARG A 72 -0.01 -4.23 17.87
C ARG A 72 0.48 -4.44 16.45
N ILE A 73 0.47 -5.68 15.96
CA ILE A 73 0.83 -6.03 14.58
C ILE A 73 -0.14 -5.34 13.62
N ASP A 74 -1.44 -5.44 13.86
CA ASP A 74 -2.48 -4.86 12.99
C ASP A 74 -2.33 -3.33 12.90
N ARG A 75 -2.05 -2.67 14.03
CA ARG A 75 -1.77 -1.24 14.07
C ARG A 75 -0.50 -0.85 13.32
N ASP A 76 0.59 -1.58 13.53
CA ASP A 76 1.86 -1.31 12.85
C ASP A 76 1.73 -1.52 11.33
N ILE A 77 0.93 -2.49 10.89
CA ILE A 77 0.59 -2.70 9.47
C ILE A 77 -0.23 -1.52 8.93
N ALA A 78 -1.30 -1.11 9.61
CA ALA A 78 -2.12 0.01 9.19
C ALA A 78 -1.31 1.32 9.06
N ALA A 79 -0.43 1.60 10.03
CA ALA A 79 0.46 2.76 9.98
C ALA A 79 1.42 2.69 8.77
N SER A 80 1.95 1.51 8.45
CA SER A 80 2.81 1.33 7.27
C SER A 80 2.08 1.57 5.95
N MET A 81 0.79 1.21 5.85
CA MET A 81 -0.05 1.51 4.68
C MET A 81 -0.29 3.01 4.52
N VAL A 82 -0.60 3.73 5.60
CA VAL A 82 -0.81 5.19 5.57
C VAL A 82 0.46 5.93 5.12
N ILE A 83 1.64 5.48 5.56
CA ILE A 83 2.90 6.10 5.15
C ILE A 83 3.18 5.83 3.66
N ARG A 84 2.82 4.65 3.14
CA ARG A 84 2.95 4.33 1.71
C ARG A 84 2.08 5.24 0.84
N ASP A 85 0.82 5.43 1.20
CA ASP A 85 -0.12 6.30 0.49
C ASP A 85 0.42 7.74 0.37
N ARG A 86 0.88 8.32 1.49
CA ARG A 86 1.49 9.67 1.48
C ARG A 86 2.81 9.75 0.72
N GLY A 87 3.68 8.74 0.84
CA GLY A 87 4.99 8.72 0.17
C GLY A 87 4.89 8.57 -1.35
N LEU A 88 3.90 7.80 -1.83
CA LEU A 88 3.58 7.66 -3.25
C LEU A 88 3.08 8.99 -3.83
N ASN A 89 2.18 9.68 -3.12
CA ASN A 89 1.63 10.96 -3.56
C ASN A 89 2.73 12.06 -3.69
N ILE A 90 3.73 12.05 -2.82
CA ILE A 90 4.88 12.98 -2.92
C ILE A 90 5.78 12.65 -4.12
N SER A 91 5.93 11.37 -4.47
CA SER A 91 6.84 10.95 -5.56
C SER A 91 6.25 11.20 -6.96
N ILE A 92 4.92 11.09 -7.13
CA ILE A 92 4.26 11.35 -8.42
C ILE A 92 4.29 12.84 -8.81
N HIS A 93 4.30 13.75 -7.83
CA HIS A 93 4.39 15.20 -8.07
C HIS A 93 5.82 15.68 -8.38
N GLY A 94 6.81 14.77 -8.44
CA GLY A 94 8.23 15.09 -8.66
C GLY A 94 8.78 14.72 -10.04
N HIS A 95 7.94 14.23 -10.97
CA HIS A 95 8.38 13.78 -12.31
C HIS A 95 7.58 14.40 -13.46
N ASP A 96 7.07 15.62 -13.28
CA ASP A 96 6.59 16.47 -14.38
C ASP A 96 7.67 17.51 -14.70
N SER A 97 8.66 17.11 -15.48
CA SER A 97 9.63 18.02 -16.12
C SER A 97 10.15 17.35 -17.39
N GLY A 98 9.64 17.78 -18.54
CA GLY A 98 10.04 17.34 -19.88
C GLY A 98 8.88 17.34 -20.86
#